data_AF-A0A0A1VAD1-F1
#
_entry.id   AF-A0A0A1VAD1-F1
#
_cell.length_a   1.000
_cell.length_b   1.000
_cell.length_c   1.000
_cell.angle_alpha   90.00
_cell.angle_beta   90.00
_cell.angle_gamma   90.00
#
_symmetry.space_group_name_H-M   'P 1'
#
loop_
_entity.id
_entity.type
_entity.pdbx_description
1 polymer ?
#
loop_
_entity_poly.entity_id
_entity_poly.type
_entity_poly.pdbx_seq_one_letter_code
_entity_poly.pdbx_strand_id
1 'polypeptide(L)'
;MSYLDDPRVLFAAERTLLAWQRTAIALMGFGFVVERFGLFLRMISNQPLSDAQRGFSLWLGVVLLMLGAGVAVASALQFRRVLRGLGEKEIPAGYWTTLGIWLNFILAVVALALTVYFVISA
;
A
#
# COMPACT_ATOMS: atom_id res chain seq x y z
N MET A 1 -0.86 -6.22 -31.64
CA MET A 1 -2.13 -6.97 -31.56
C MET A 1 -1.98 -8.00 -30.46
N SER A 2 -2.58 -7.75 -29.29
CA SER A 2 -2.73 -8.77 -28.25
C SER A 2 -3.67 -9.85 -28.82
N TYR A 3 -3.16 -11.06 -29.00
CA TYR A 3 -3.82 -12.12 -29.78
C TYR A 3 -4.86 -12.93 -29.00
N LEU A 4 -5.30 -12.45 -27.84
CA LEU A 4 -6.29 -13.11 -27.02
C LEU A 4 -7.36 -12.08 -26.65
N ASP A 5 -8.39 -11.93 -27.50
CA ASP A 5 -9.69 -11.28 -27.20
C ASP A 5 -10.40 -12.05 -26.04
N ASP A 6 -9.70 -12.28 -24.93
CA ASP A 6 -10.14 -13.09 -23.80
C ASP A 6 -10.27 -12.20 -22.56
N PRO A 7 -11.51 -12.00 -22.03
CA PRO A 7 -11.74 -11.21 -20.83
C PRO A 7 -11.02 -11.76 -19.58
N ARG A 8 -10.50 -12.99 -19.61
CA ARG A 8 -9.67 -13.56 -18.53
C ARG A 8 -8.38 -12.77 -18.29
N VAL A 9 -7.85 -12.07 -19.29
CA VAL A 9 -6.63 -11.25 -19.14
C VAL A 9 -6.87 -10.11 -18.15
N LEU A 10 -8.03 -9.46 -18.23
CA LEU A 10 -8.44 -8.40 -17.30
C LEU A 10 -8.58 -8.94 -15.88
N PHE A 11 -9.26 -10.07 -15.70
CA PHE A 11 -9.42 -10.69 -14.37
C PHE A 11 -8.10 -11.21 -13.78
N ALA A 12 -7.16 -11.64 -14.62
CA ALA A 12 -5.82 -11.99 -14.17
C ALA A 12 -5.05 -10.74 -13.69
N ALA A 13 -5.15 -9.63 -14.42
CA ALA A 13 -4.54 -8.36 -14.02
C ALA A 13 -5.15 -7.78 -12.74
N GLU A 14 -6.46 -7.94 -12.54
CA GLU A 14 -7.11 -7.51 -11.29
C GLU A 14 -6.66 -8.35 -10.10
N ARG A 15 -6.49 -9.67 -10.30
CA ARG A 15 -5.97 -10.55 -9.23
C ARG A 15 -4.56 -10.17 -8.80
N THR A 16 -3.70 -9.80 -9.75
CA THR A 16 -2.35 -9.33 -9.40
C THR A 16 -2.40 -7.98 -8.69
N LEU A 17 -3.28 -7.07 -9.10
CA LEU A 17 -3.53 -5.80 -8.39
C LEU A 17 -3.96 -6.04 -6.93
N LEU A 18 -4.92 -6.93 -6.70
CA LEU A 18 -5.42 -7.27 -5.35
C LEU A 18 -4.35 -7.96 -4.49
N ALA A 19 -3.50 -8.80 -5.10
CA ALA A 19 -2.37 -9.42 -4.42
C ALA A 19 -1.36 -8.35 -3.95
N TRP A 20 -1.01 -7.39 -4.81
CA TRP A 20 -0.13 -6.28 -4.45
C TRP A 20 -0.75 -5.38 -3.39
N GLN A 21 -2.06 -5.12 -3.45
CA GLN A 21 -2.78 -4.35 -2.45
C GLN A 21 -2.69 -5.01 -1.07
N ARG A 22 -2.82 -6.34 -1.00
CA ARG A 22 -2.65 -7.09 0.25
C ARG A 22 -1.24 -6.94 0.83
N THR A 23 -0.22 -7.02 -0.02
CA THR A 23 1.17 -6.81 0.40
C THR A 23 1.39 -5.38 0.89
N ALA A 24 0.82 -4.38 0.22
CA ALA A 24 0.88 -2.99 0.64
C ALA A 24 0.23 -2.78 2.03
N ILE A 25 -0.97 -3.32 2.24
CA ILE A 25 -1.67 -3.27 3.53
C ILE A 25 -0.85 -3.95 4.64
N ALA A 26 -0.27 -5.12 4.35
CA ALA A 26 0.56 -5.84 5.32
C ALA A 26 1.79 -5.03 5.74
N LEU A 27 2.48 -4.40 4.77
CA LEU A 27 3.62 -3.51 5.03
C LEU A 27 3.22 -2.30 5.88
N MET A 28 2.11 -1.64 5.54
CA MET A 28 1.60 -0.50 6.30
C MET A 28 1.19 -0.89 7.72
N GLY A 29 0.47 -2.00 7.88
CA GLY A 29 0.07 -2.51 9.19
C GLY A 29 1.27 -2.86 10.07
N PHE A 30 2.29 -3.50 9.49
CA PHE A 30 3.52 -3.80 10.21
C PHE A 30 4.29 -2.52 10.57
N GLY A 31 4.36 -1.53 9.67
CA GLY A 31 4.97 -0.23 9.95
C GLY A 31 4.29 0.51 11.11
N PHE A 32 2.96 0.49 11.16
CA PHE A 32 2.19 1.04 12.27
C PHE A 32 2.50 0.34 13.61
N VAL A 33 2.56 -0.99 13.62
CA VAL A 33 2.87 -1.76 14.82
C VAL A 33 4.29 -1.47 15.31
N VAL A 34 5.26 -1.40 14.41
CA VAL A 34 6.67 -1.13 14.73
C VAL A 34 6.84 0.26 15.34
N GLU A 35 6.18 1.29 14.79
CA GLU A 35 6.21 2.64 15.36
C GLU A 35 5.66 2.66 16.79
N ARG A 36 4.48 2.05 16.99
CA ARG A 36 3.82 1.99 18.31
C ARG A 36 4.50 1.06 19.31
N PHE A 37 5.36 0.15 18.86
CA PHE A 37 6.04 -0.80 19.72
C PHE A 37 6.93 -0.11 20.77
N GLY A 38 7.53 1.04 20.42
CA GLY A 38 8.27 1.85 21.40
C GLY A 38 7.38 2.30 22.55
N LEU A 39 6.22 2.91 22.27
CA LEU A 39 5.28 3.33 23.30
C LEU A 39 4.80 2.16 24.17
N PHE A 40 4.57 1.01 23.56
CA PHE A 40 4.21 -0.22 24.26
C PHE A 40 5.31 -0.66 25.26
N LEU A 41 6.57 -0.65 24.86
CA LEU A 41 7.70 -0.98 25.75
C LEU A 41 7.83 0.00 26.92
N ARG A 42 7.62 1.30 26.68
CA ARG A 42 7.61 2.31 27.76
C ARG A 42 6.53 2.00 28.80
N MET A 43 5.35 1.61 28.36
CA MET A 43 4.21 1.33 29.23
C MET A 43 4.42 0.07 30.09
N ILE A 44 5.14 -0.94 29.57
CA ILE A 44 5.40 -2.20 30.28
C ILE A 44 6.64 -2.10 31.19
N SER A 45 7.73 -1.52 30.70
CA SER A 45 9.00 -1.49 31.43
C SER A 45 9.03 -0.43 32.54
N ASN A 46 8.11 0.53 32.52
CA ASN A 46 8.09 1.70 33.40
C ASN A 46 9.43 2.48 33.41
N GLN A 47 10.29 2.25 32.43
CA GLN A 47 11.56 2.93 32.22
C GLN A 47 11.45 3.86 31.01
N PRO A 48 12.05 5.07 31.08
CA PRO A 48 12.14 5.94 29.92
C PRO A 48 12.99 5.25 28.85
N LEU A 49 12.43 5.11 27.64
CA LEU A 49 13.21 4.68 26.48
C LEU A 49 14.29 5.71 26.18
N SER A 50 15.45 5.24 25.73
CA SER A 50 16.46 6.13 25.16
C SER A 50 15.93 6.77 23.88
N ASP A 51 16.26 8.04 23.64
CA ASP A 51 15.88 8.77 22.43
C ASP A 51 16.28 8.03 21.15
N ALA A 52 17.39 7.28 21.18
CA ALA A 52 17.85 6.45 20.07
C ALA A 52 16.87 5.30 19.72
N GLN A 53 16.31 4.63 20.73
CA GLN A 53 15.35 3.53 20.52
C GLN A 53 14.02 4.07 19.96
N ARG A 54 13.58 5.22 20.46
CA ARG A 54 12.37 5.90 20.00
C ARG A 54 12.51 6.35 18.54
N GLY A 55 13.64 6.97 18.21
CA GLY A 55 13.96 7.38 16.84
C GLY A 55 14.06 6.20 15.87
N PHE A 56 14.65 5.08 16.30
CA PHE A 56 14.75 3.87 15.48
C PHE A 56 13.39 3.25 15.15
N SER A 57 12.52 3.06 16.15
CA SER A 57 11.16 2.54 15.93
C SER A 57 10.33 3.45 15.02
N LEU A 58 10.45 4.76 15.17
CA LEU A 58 9.80 5.73 14.30
C LEU A 58 10.27 5.60 12.85
N TRP A 59 11.59 5.66 12.62
CA TRP A 59 12.13 5.60 11.27
C TRP A 59 11.80 4.28 10.58
N LEU A 60 11.90 3.17 11.31
CA LEU A 60 11.56 1.86 10.78
C LEU A 60 10.07 1.78 10.41
N GLY A 61 9.17 2.27 11.27
CA GLY A 61 7.74 2.31 10.99
C GLY A 61 7.38 3.18 9.78
N VAL A 62 7.99 4.37 9.68
CA VAL A 62 7.83 5.28 8.54
C VAL A 62 8.32 4.65 7.24
N VAL A 63 9.49 4.01 7.23
CA VAL A 63 10.03 3.34 6.04
C VAL A 63 9.08 2.24 5.56
N LEU A 64 8.56 1.42 6.47
CA LEU A 64 7.60 0.36 6.13
C LEU A 64 6.28 0.94 5.58
N LEU A 65 5.77 2.03 6.16
CA LEU A 65 4.58 2.73 5.66
C LEU A 65 4.81 3.25 4.24
N MET A 66 5.95 3.89 4.01
CA MET A 66 6.32 4.44 2.70
C MET A 66 6.56 3.35 1.66
N LEU A 67 7.14 2.21 2.05
CA LEU A 67 7.24 1.03 1.18
C LEU A 67 5.87 0.50 0.79
N GLY A 68 4.95 0.38 1.76
CA GLY A 68 3.56 -0.01 1.47
C GLY A 68 2.87 0.96 0.52
N ALA A 69 3.03 2.27 0.72
CA ALA A 69 2.50 3.30 -0.18
C ALA A 69 3.09 3.19 -1.58
N GLY A 70 4.40 2.96 -1.69
CA GLY A 70 5.10 2.74 -2.94
C GLY A 70 4.58 1.51 -3.70
N VAL A 71 4.35 0.39 -3.00
CA VAL A 71 3.75 -0.82 -3.57
C VAL A 71 2.33 -0.56 -4.08
N ALA A 72 1.51 0.17 -3.32
CA ALA A 72 0.15 0.54 -3.73
C ALA A 72 0.15 1.43 -4.99
N VAL A 73 1.04 2.42 -5.07
CA VAL A 73 1.17 3.27 -6.27
C VAL A 73 1.71 2.46 -7.45
N ALA A 74 2.72 1.63 -7.25
CA ALA A 74 3.31 0.80 -8.28
C ALA A 74 2.29 -0.20 -8.85
N SER A 75 1.45 -0.81 -8.02
CA SER A 75 0.38 -1.73 -8.44
C SER A 75 -0.66 -1.00 -9.30
N ALA A 76 -1.07 0.20 -8.89
CA ALA A 76 -2.01 1.03 -9.65
C ALA A 76 -1.43 1.44 -11.01
N LEU A 77 -0.15 1.81 -11.08
CA LEU A 77 0.54 2.15 -12.33
C LEU A 77 0.67 0.93 -13.25
N GLN A 78 1.04 -0.23 -12.70
CA GLN A 78 1.15 -1.47 -13.45
C GLN A 78 -0.20 -1.88 -14.05
N PHE A 79 -1.27 -1.84 -13.25
CA PHE A 79 -2.62 -2.14 -13.71
C PHE A 79 -3.11 -1.15 -14.77
N ARG A 80 -2.80 0.15 -14.62
CA ARG A 80 -3.06 1.16 -15.68
C ARG A 80 -2.30 0.88 -16.97
N ARG A 81 -1.05 0.44 -16.90
CA ARG A 81 -0.27 0.05 -18.09
C ARG A 81 -0.89 -1.15 -18.79
N VAL A 82 -1.32 -2.16 -18.04
CA VAL A 82 -2.03 -3.33 -18.59
C VAL A 82 -3.33 -2.90 -19.26
N LEU A 83 -4.15 -2.10 -18.58
CA LEU A 83 -5.42 -1.55 -19.12
C LEU A 83 -5.24 -0.80 -20.44
N ARG A 84 -4.18 0.03 -20.58
CA ARG A 84 -3.90 0.76 -21.83
C ARG A 84 -3.51 -0.15 -23.00
N GLY A 85 -3.06 -1.38 -22.71
CA GLY A 85 -2.72 -2.38 -23.72
C GLY A 85 -3.88 -3.27 -24.13
N LEU A 86 -5.01 -3.22 -23.40
CA LEU A 86 -6.19 -4.04 -23.69
C LEU A 86 -7.05 -3.41 -24.80
N GLY A 87 -7.59 -4.25 -25.69
CA GLY A 87 -8.53 -3.82 -26.74
C GLY A 87 -9.96 -3.62 -26.22
N GLU A 88 -10.79 -2.83 -26.91
CA GLU A 88 -12.20 -2.60 -26.54
C GLU A 88 -13.04 -3.88 -26.35
N LYS A 89 -12.65 -4.99 -26.99
CA LYS A 89 -13.32 -6.30 -26.87
C LYS A 89 -12.98 -7.08 -25.59
N GLU A 90 -11.86 -6.76 -24.93
CA GLU A 90 -11.38 -7.47 -23.74
C GLU A 90 -12.00 -6.91 -22.44
N ILE A 91 -12.67 -5.75 -22.50
CA ILE A 91 -13.34 -5.10 -21.36
C ILE A 91 -14.85 -5.36 -21.46
N PRO A 92 -15.46 -6.13 -20.54
CA PRO A 92 -16.91 -6.32 -20.51
C PRO A 92 -17.64 -4.98 -20.37
N ALA A 93 -18.69 -4.77 -21.18
CA ALA A 93 -19.48 -3.54 -21.14
C ALA A 93 -20.05 -3.31 -19.72
N GLY A 94 -19.77 -2.15 -19.14
CA GLY A 94 -20.22 -1.76 -17.80
C GLY A 94 -19.31 -2.17 -16.63
N TYR A 95 -18.16 -2.81 -16.89
CA TYR A 95 -17.23 -3.23 -15.82
C TYR A 95 -16.40 -2.06 -15.26
N TRP A 96 -16.44 -1.85 -13.94
CA TRP A 96 -15.75 -0.75 -13.27
C TRP A 96 -14.28 -1.07 -12.99
N THR A 97 -13.43 -0.88 -14.00
CA THR A 97 -11.96 -1.07 -13.89
C THR A 97 -11.27 -0.04 -13.00
N THR A 98 -11.94 1.05 -12.62
CA THR A 98 -11.32 2.16 -11.88
C THR A 98 -11.27 1.95 -10.37
N LEU A 99 -12.08 1.04 -9.80
CA LEU A 99 -12.21 0.85 -8.34
C LEU A 99 -10.88 0.44 -7.69
N GLY A 100 -10.18 -0.55 -8.23
CA GLY A 100 -8.91 -1.02 -7.68
C GLY A 100 -7.81 0.04 -7.72
N ILE A 101 -7.84 0.93 -8.72
CA ILE A 101 -6.93 2.07 -8.83
C ILE A 101 -7.23 3.09 -7.72
N TRP A 102 -8.50 3.48 -7.56
CA TRP A 102 -8.91 4.43 -6.54
C TRP A 102 -8.61 3.93 -5.13
N LEU A 103 -8.84 2.65 -4.85
CA LEU A 103 -8.52 2.05 -3.56
C LEU A 103 -7.01 2.12 -3.25
N ASN A 104 -6.14 1.80 -4.20
CA ASN A 104 -4.69 1.90 -4.00
C ASN A 104 -4.23 3.36 -3.80
N PHE A 105 -4.84 4.32 -4.51
CA PHE A 105 -4.58 5.74 -4.29
C PHE A 105 -5.02 6.21 -2.90
N ILE A 106 -6.21 5.83 -2.46
CA ILE A 106 -6.71 6.12 -1.10
C ILE A 106 -5.75 5.54 -0.06
N LEU A 107 -5.31 4.29 -0.24
CA LEU A 107 -4.33 3.63 0.63
C LEU A 107 -3.01 4.40 0.70
N ALA A 108 -2.50 4.88 -0.44
CA ALA A 108 -1.28 5.68 -0.47
C ALA A 108 -1.45 7.03 0.25
N VAL A 109 -2.61 7.68 0.09
CA VAL A 109 -2.92 8.94 0.80
C VAL A 109 -3.03 8.72 2.31
N VAL A 110 -3.69 7.64 2.74
CA VAL A 110 -3.79 7.27 4.16
C VAL A 110 -2.40 7.01 4.74
N ALA A 111 -1.55 6.25 4.04
CA ALA A 111 -0.18 6.02 4.47
C ALA A 111 0.62 7.32 4.57
N LEU A 112 0.48 8.24 3.60
CA LEU A 112 1.14 9.55 3.67
C LEU A 112 0.67 10.36 4.88
N ALA A 113 -0.64 10.40 5.12
CA ALA A 113 -1.22 11.10 6.27
C ALA A 113 -0.72 10.53 7.60
N LEU A 114 -0.65 9.19 7.73
CA LEU A 114 -0.10 8.53 8.90
C LEU A 114 1.39 8.81 9.09
N THR A 115 2.18 8.81 8.02
CA THR A 115 3.60 9.18 8.08
C THR A 115 3.78 10.60 8.58
N VAL A 116 3.01 11.57 8.06
CA VAL A 116 3.05 12.97 8.51
C VAL A 116 2.65 13.06 10.00
N TYR A 117 1.59 12.36 10.38
CA TYR A 117 1.15 12.31 11.77
C TYR A 117 2.23 11.75 12.71
N PHE A 118 2.88 10.64 12.33
CA PHE A 118 3.97 10.05 13.11
C PHE A 118 5.13 11.02 13.30
N VAL A 119 5.57 11.69 12.23
CA VAL A 119 6.67 12.67 12.29
C VAL A 119 6.33 13.87 13.18
N ILE A 120 5.08 14.34 13.18
CA ILE A 120 4.64 15.46 14.02
C ILE A 120 4.46 15.04 15.48
N SER A 121 4.00 13.81 15.72
CA SER A 121 3.64 13.32 17.07
C SER A 121 4.81 12.76 17.89
N ALA A 122 5.98 12.65 17.29
CA ALA A 122 7.18 12.05 17.89
C ALA A 122 7.88 12.97 18.88
#